data_AF-A0A0G4II22-F1
#
_entry.id   AF-A0A0G4II22-F1
#
_cell.length_a   1.000
_cell.length_b   1.000
_cell.length_c   1.000
_cell.angle_alpha   90.00
_cell.angle_beta   90.00
_cell.angle_gamma   90.00
#
_symmetry.space_group_name_H-M   'P 1'
#
loop_
_entity.id
_entity.type
_entity.pdbx_description
1 polymer ?
#
loop_
_entity_poly.entity_id
_entity_poly.type
_entity_poly.pdbx_seq_one_letter_code
_entity_poly.pdbx_strand_id
1 'polypeptide(L)'
;MGPPLGGRRTFWIVGHVARQYSSTSARMVKSKKAKVDVELADVEISDGFSKPIEQVFGVLTDPKKNKGAGIPPSFSTKIGQEWSTDDMYCKNLHVVPNKLIVQEWRAKHWEDTGSSTPTLVIRLEKGCYPTKIFLSHLNVPANEKDSIAEVWTKELFGRIREALDDQSSYRPPRKGATICHFEIPSKNPAENSKFYADVFGWNVADWGGYVGYNSGPRNTDWGFVDGGFPKVDDDREIAGVRIASHMPYYQCDIEEHIKKVVAAGGKVIKEKYEIMGGHGFAADCQDLDGNIFALYSQK
;
A
#
# COMPACT_ATOMS: atom_id res chain seq x y z
N MET A 1 -16.29 -43.00 -29.22
CA MET A 1 -17.34 -42.62 -28.25
C MET A 1 -16.65 -41.97 -27.06
N GLY A 2 -16.86 -40.68 -26.86
CA GLY A 2 -16.60 -39.98 -25.60
C GLY A 2 -17.77 -39.03 -25.37
N PRO A 3 -18.29 -38.92 -24.14
CA PRO A 3 -18.37 -37.60 -23.49
C PRO A 3 -18.33 -37.73 -21.92
N PRO A 4 -18.66 -36.70 -21.10
CA PRO A 4 -17.76 -35.60 -20.73
C PRO A 4 -17.75 -35.24 -19.21
N LEU A 5 -16.82 -34.33 -18.86
CA LEU A 5 -16.82 -33.24 -17.86
C LEU A 5 -17.87 -33.21 -16.71
N GLY A 6 -17.40 -32.92 -15.49
CA GLY A 6 -18.26 -32.28 -14.48
C GLY A 6 -17.69 -32.11 -13.07
N GLY A 7 -17.33 -30.87 -12.73
CA GLY A 7 -17.76 -30.23 -11.47
C GLY A 7 -16.94 -30.44 -10.18
N ARG A 8 -16.15 -29.43 -9.82
CA ARG A 8 -15.78 -29.15 -8.42
C ARG A 8 -17.01 -28.62 -7.67
N ARG A 9 -17.26 -29.11 -6.45
CA ARG A 9 -18.07 -28.44 -5.41
C ARG A 9 -17.38 -28.55 -4.04
N THR A 10 -16.98 -27.40 -3.53
CA THR A 10 -17.11 -26.88 -2.15
C THR A 10 -17.27 -27.88 -1.01
N PHE A 11 -16.32 -27.89 -0.07
CA PHE A 11 -16.51 -28.44 1.28
C PHE A 11 -16.84 -27.31 2.26
N TRP A 12 -18.03 -27.40 2.87
CA TRP A 12 -18.35 -26.82 4.16
C TRP A 12 -17.91 -27.80 5.25
N ILE A 13 -17.28 -27.33 6.33
CA ILE A 13 -17.18 -28.10 7.57
C ILE A 13 -17.88 -27.31 8.67
N VAL A 14 -19.09 -27.77 8.99
CA VAL A 14 -19.78 -27.53 10.25
C VAL A 14 -19.58 -28.79 11.09
N GLY A 15 -19.10 -28.65 12.32
CA GLY A 15 -19.05 -29.73 13.31
C GLY A 15 -19.85 -29.35 14.55
N HIS A 16 -21.04 -29.92 14.69
CA HIS A 16 -21.88 -29.90 15.90
C HIS A 16 -21.38 -30.92 16.93
N VAL A 17 -21.38 -30.57 18.22
CA VAL A 17 -21.67 -31.50 19.33
C VAL A 17 -22.51 -30.76 20.40
N ALA A 18 -23.53 -31.45 20.92
CA ALA A 18 -24.62 -30.92 21.72
C ALA A 18 -24.44 -31.06 23.24
N ARG A 19 -25.02 -30.08 23.97
CA ARG A 19 -25.70 -30.09 25.30
C ARG A 19 -25.10 -30.86 26.50
N GLN A 20 -24.93 -30.13 27.62
CA GLN A 20 -25.83 -30.18 28.79
C GLN A 20 -25.50 -29.09 29.83
N TYR A 21 -26.54 -28.51 30.44
CA TYR A 21 -26.45 -27.56 31.55
C TYR A 21 -26.21 -28.31 32.87
N SER A 22 -25.30 -27.82 33.72
CA SER A 22 -25.46 -27.92 35.17
C SER A 22 -24.82 -26.70 35.84
N SER A 23 -25.50 -26.18 36.86
CA SER A 23 -25.06 -25.03 37.66
C SER A 23 -24.22 -25.51 38.82
N THR A 24 -23.05 -24.90 39.05
CA THR A 24 -22.38 -24.94 40.35
C THR A 24 -21.44 -23.74 40.47
N SER A 25 -21.64 -22.97 41.54
CA SER A 25 -20.84 -21.79 41.88
C SER A 25 -19.45 -22.22 42.30
N ALA A 26 -18.41 -21.78 41.58
CA ALA A 26 -17.01 -21.99 41.93
C ALA A 26 -16.31 -20.64 42.15
N ARG A 27 -15.75 -20.49 43.35
CA ARG A 27 -15.06 -19.33 43.90
C ARG A 27 -13.79 -19.01 43.08
N MET A 28 -13.71 -17.82 42.48
CA MET A 28 -12.51 -17.37 41.75
C MET A 28 -11.33 -17.19 42.71
N VAL A 29 -10.29 -18.00 42.54
CA VAL A 29 -8.94 -17.68 43.01
C VAL A 29 -8.28 -16.87 41.89
N LYS A 30 -8.02 -15.58 42.14
CA LYS A 30 -7.21 -14.75 41.23
C LYS A 30 -5.76 -15.24 41.29
N SER A 31 -5.33 -16.05 40.34
CA SER A 31 -3.91 -16.29 40.11
C SER A 31 -3.32 -15.06 39.39
N LYS A 32 -2.28 -14.46 39.96
CA LYS A 32 -1.46 -13.47 39.25
C LYS A 32 -0.63 -14.25 38.23
N LYS A 33 -1.07 -14.29 36.96
CA LYS A 33 -0.22 -14.75 35.85
C LYS A 33 0.99 -13.83 35.76
N ALA A 34 2.20 -14.41 35.68
CA ALA A 34 3.41 -13.69 35.35
C ALA A 34 3.27 -13.07 33.96
N LYS A 35 3.67 -11.81 33.79
CA LYS A 35 3.67 -11.12 32.49
C LYS A 35 4.64 -11.84 31.55
N VAL A 36 4.14 -12.36 30.44
CA VAL A 36 4.96 -12.87 29.34
C VAL A 36 5.48 -11.66 28.59
N ASP A 37 6.80 -11.54 28.44
CA ASP A 37 7.40 -10.55 27.54
C ASP A 37 7.17 -11.00 26.10
N VAL A 38 6.09 -10.51 25.50
CA VAL A 38 5.78 -10.71 24.08
C VAL A 38 6.35 -9.54 23.30
N GLU A 39 7.18 -9.82 22.29
CA GLU A 39 7.66 -8.80 21.35
C GLU A 39 6.48 -8.29 20.52
N LEU A 40 6.36 -6.96 20.44
CA LEU A 40 5.27 -6.29 19.75
C LEU A 40 5.78 -5.59 18.49
N ALA A 41 4.95 -5.56 17.46
CA ALA A 41 5.21 -4.84 16.22
C ALA A 41 3.95 -4.08 15.78
N ASP A 42 4.14 -3.16 14.84
CA ASP A 42 3.06 -2.47 14.16
C ASP A 42 2.91 -3.00 12.72
N VAL A 43 1.65 -3.17 12.31
CA VAL A 43 1.27 -3.47 10.92
C VAL A 43 0.77 -2.18 10.30
N GLU A 44 1.32 -1.82 9.14
CA GLU A 44 0.86 -0.68 8.35
C GLU A 44 0.60 -1.15 6.91
N ILE A 45 -0.63 -0.99 6.44
CA ILE A 45 -1.02 -1.29 5.08
C ILE A 45 -1.92 -0.18 4.53
N SER A 46 -1.94 0.00 3.22
CA SER A 46 -2.83 0.96 2.57
C SER A 46 -3.37 0.40 1.26
N ASP A 47 -4.50 0.94 0.81
CA ASP A 47 -5.15 0.55 -0.43
C ASP A 47 -5.96 1.70 -1.06
N GLY A 48 -6.25 1.60 -2.36
CA GLY A 48 -7.04 2.58 -3.13
C GLY A 48 -8.35 2.00 -3.66
N PHE A 49 -9.41 2.81 -3.63
CA PHE A 49 -10.74 2.50 -4.15
C PHE A 49 -11.18 3.53 -5.19
N SER A 50 -11.83 3.06 -6.26
CA SER A 50 -12.42 3.92 -7.28
C SER A 50 -13.70 4.63 -6.82
N LYS A 51 -14.18 4.31 -5.62
CA LYS A 51 -15.44 4.81 -5.08
C LYS A 51 -15.22 6.01 -4.16
N PRO A 52 -16.20 6.93 -4.06
CA PRO A 52 -16.15 8.05 -3.12
C PRO A 52 -15.99 7.60 -1.66
N ILE A 53 -15.36 8.47 -0.86
CA ILE A 53 -15.00 8.19 0.54
C ILE A 53 -16.20 7.84 1.41
N GLU A 54 -17.36 8.42 1.10
CA GLU A 54 -18.63 8.16 1.78
C GLU A 54 -19.15 6.75 1.51
N GLN A 55 -18.84 6.17 0.35
CA GLN A 55 -19.22 4.79 0.03
C GLN A 55 -18.31 3.79 0.73
N VAL A 56 -16.99 4.03 0.69
CA VAL A 56 -15.99 3.20 1.37
C VAL A 56 -16.23 3.20 2.89
N PHE A 57 -16.37 4.39 3.49
CA PHE A 57 -16.69 4.53 4.91
C PHE A 57 -18.06 3.92 5.25
N GLY A 58 -19.04 4.05 4.35
CA GLY A 58 -20.36 3.45 4.51
C GLY A 58 -20.31 1.92 4.58
N VAL A 59 -19.50 1.27 3.74
CA VAL A 59 -19.33 -0.19 3.77
C VAL A 59 -18.59 -0.64 5.02
N LEU A 60 -17.63 0.13 5.51
CA LEU A 60 -17.03 -0.15 6.82
C LEU A 60 -18.11 -0.11 7.90
N THR A 61 -18.88 0.97 7.97
CA THR A 61 -19.62 1.32 9.19
C THR A 61 -21.10 0.96 9.24
N ASP A 62 -21.72 0.63 8.11
CA ASP A 62 -23.15 0.32 8.01
C ASP A 62 -23.39 -1.16 7.64
N PRO A 63 -23.92 -1.97 8.58
CA PRO A 63 -24.24 -3.38 8.34
C PRO A 63 -25.16 -3.63 7.14
N LYS A 64 -25.98 -2.64 6.74
CA LYS A 64 -26.83 -2.78 5.55
C LYS A 64 -26.02 -2.67 4.27
N LYS A 65 -24.96 -1.88 4.26
CA LYS A 65 -24.08 -1.65 3.11
C LYS A 65 -23.00 -2.72 2.97
N ASN A 66 -22.66 -3.42 4.06
CA ASN A 66 -21.70 -4.53 4.05
C ASN A 66 -22.35 -5.93 3.98
N LYS A 67 -23.68 -5.98 3.85
CA LYS A 67 -24.44 -7.22 3.82
C LYS A 67 -23.95 -8.10 2.68
N GLY A 68 -23.53 -9.33 3.01
CA GLY A 68 -23.02 -10.30 2.04
C GLY A 68 -21.51 -10.22 1.80
N ALA A 69 -20.87 -9.07 2.06
CA ALA A 69 -19.42 -8.98 2.07
C ALA A 69 -18.83 -9.62 3.32
N GLY A 70 -19.58 -9.63 4.44
CA GLY A 70 -19.18 -10.28 5.69
C GLY A 70 -18.07 -9.54 6.44
N ILE A 71 -17.94 -8.23 6.18
CA ILE A 71 -17.23 -7.31 7.06
C ILE A 71 -17.97 -7.34 8.41
N PRO A 72 -17.30 -7.60 9.54
CA PRO A 72 -17.95 -7.69 10.82
C PRO A 72 -18.69 -6.38 11.16
N PRO A 73 -19.82 -6.44 11.90
CA PRO A 73 -20.56 -5.25 12.36
C PRO A 73 -19.79 -4.36 13.35
N SER A 74 -18.52 -4.70 13.62
CA SER A 74 -17.57 -4.05 14.51
C SER A 74 -17.30 -2.59 14.21
N PHE A 75 -17.39 -2.22 12.94
CA PHE A 75 -17.04 -0.90 12.44
C PHE A 75 -18.18 0.11 12.54
N SER A 76 -19.24 -0.20 13.30
CA SER A 76 -20.29 0.75 13.70
C SER A 76 -19.73 2.13 14.09
N THR A 77 -20.48 3.20 13.82
CA THR A 77 -20.08 4.56 14.22
C THR A 77 -20.27 4.85 15.72
N LYS A 78 -20.86 3.92 16.49
CA LYS A 78 -21.13 4.10 17.91
C LYS A 78 -19.86 3.89 18.74
N ILE A 79 -19.36 4.97 19.32
CA ILE A 79 -18.23 4.96 20.26
C ILE A 79 -18.60 4.13 21.50
N GLY A 80 -17.66 3.33 21.98
CA GLY A 80 -17.81 2.45 23.14
C GLY A 80 -18.61 1.17 22.87
N GLN A 81 -19.11 0.95 21.65
CA GLN A 81 -19.72 -0.32 21.28
C GLN A 81 -18.66 -1.43 21.26
N GLU A 82 -19.00 -2.58 21.85
CA GLU A 82 -18.14 -3.75 21.98
C GLU A 82 -18.81 -4.97 21.38
N TRP A 83 -18.00 -5.92 20.91
CA TRP A 83 -18.44 -7.26 20.53
C TRP A 83 -17.26 -8.23 20.63
N SER A 84 -17.58 -9.51 20.64
CA SER A 84 -16.58 -10.56 20.70
C SER A 84 -17.11 -11.82 20.03
N THR A 85 -16.24 -12.56 19.36
CA THR A 85 -16.47 -13.94 18.90
C THR A 85 -15.54 -14.88 19.66
N ASP A 86 -15.53 -16.17 19.33
CA ASP A 86 -14.61 -17.12 19.96
C ASP A 86 -13.13 -16.79 19.68
N ASP A 87 -12.84 -16.12 18.57
CA ASP A 87 -11.47 -15.83 18.13
C ASP A 87 -11.00 -14.40 18.39
N MET A 88 -11.91 -13.44 18.56
CA MET A 88 -11.53 -12.02 18.66
C MET A 88 -12.43 -11.18 19.55
N TYR A 89 -11.88 -10.04 19.96
CA TYR A 89 -12.55 -8.98 20.70
C TYR A 89 -12.30 -7.64 20.01
N CYS A 90 -13.34 -6.80 19.98
CA CYS A 90 -13.19 -5.45 19.48
C CYS A 90 -14.13 -4.47 20.18
N LYS A 91 -13.62 -3.25 20.35
CA LYS A 91 -14.32 -2.11 20.95
C LYS A 91 -14.00 -0.83 20.20
N ASN A 92 -15.04 -0.06 19.87
CA ASN A 92 -14.89 1.25 19.26
C ASN A 92 -14.38 2.28 20.28
N LEU A 93 -13.22 2.88 20.02
CA LEU A 93 -12.62 3.91 20.86
C LEU A 93 -12.94 5.31 20.33
N HIS A 94 -12.87 5.51 19.02
CA HIS A 94 -13.15 6.79 18.40
C HIS A 94 -13.58 6.64 16.94
N VAL A 95 -14.46 7.51 16.45
CA VAL A 95 -14.90 7.52 15.05
C VAL A 95 -15.10 8.95 14.59
N VAL A 96 -14.47 9.31 13.47
CA VAL A 96 -14.73 10.55 12.73
C VAL A 96 -15.30 10.16 11.37
N PRO A 97 -16.56 10.51 11.06
CA PRO A 97 -17.21 10.15 9.80
C PRO A 97 -16.36 10.46 8.57
N ASN A 98 -16.26 9.50 7.65
CA ASN A 98 -15.50 9.59 6.39
C ASN A 98 -14.02 9.91 6.56
N LYS A 99 -13.43 9.69 7.73
CA LYS A 99 -12.03 10.07 7.99
C LYS A 99 -11.26 9.09 8.86
N LEU A 100 -11.84 8.64 9.98
CA LEU A 100 -11.08 7.91 11.00
C LEU A 100 -11.97 6.92 11.77
N ILE A 101 -11.45 5.73 12.02
CA ILE A 101 -11.99 4.75 12.96
C ILE A 101 -10.83 4.28 13.83
N VAL A 102 -11.00 4.29 15.14
CA VAL A 102 -10.03 3.78 16.11
C VAL A 102 -10.72 2.76 16.99
N GLN A 103 -10.16 1.56 17.08
CA GLN A 103 -10.70 0.44 17.82
C GLN A 103 -9.62 -0.22 18.65
N GLU A 104 -9.99 -0.70 19.82
CA GLU A 104 -9.31 -1.83 20.41
C GLU A 104 -9.72 -3.05 19.58
N TRP A 105 -8.74 -3.78 19.05
CA TRP A 105 -8.97 -4.97 18.25
C TRP A 105 -7.89 -5.98 18.56
N ARG A 106 -8.29 -7.17 19.03
CA ARG A 106 -7.33 -8.23 19.39
C ARG A 106 -7.89 -9.60 19.06
N ALA A 107 -7.00 -10.51 18.69
CA ALA A 107 -7.30 -11.93 18.74
C ALA A 107 -7.30 -12.41 20.20
N LYS A 108 -8.16 -13.39 20.52
CA LYS A 108 -8.31 -13.93 21.87
C LYS A 108 -7.17 -14.85 22.28
N HIS A 109 -6.47 -15.47 21.32
CA HIS A 109 -5.30 -16.29 21.60
C HIS A 109 -4.05 -15.46 21.93
N TRP A 110 -4.08 -14.14 21.70
CA TRP A 110 -2.99 -13.25 22.08
C TRP A 110 -2.89 -13.13 23.60
N GLU A 111 -1.69 -13.33 24.12
CA GLU A 111 -1.37 -13.15 25.54
C GLU A 111 -1.68 -11.71 26.00
N ASP A 112 -2.06 -11.57 27.26
CA ASP A 112 -2.25 -10.25 27.87
C ASP A 112 -0.89 -9.66 28.29
N THR A 113 -0.42 -8.68 27.52
CA THR A 113 0.83 -7.97 27.82
C THR A 113 0.66 -6.93 28.92
N GLY A 114 -0.57 -6.59 29.29
CA GLY A 114 -0.91 -5.68 30.39
C GLY A 114 -0.27 -4.29 30.32
N SER A 115 0.22 -3.86 29.15
CA SER A 115 0.91 -2.57 28.96
C SER A 115 0.51 -1.83 27.68
N SER A 116 0.08 -2.54 26.63
CA SER A 116 -0.30 -1.92 25.36
C SER A 116 -1.47 -2.66 24.74
N THR A 117 -2.63 -2.00 24.66
CA THR A 117 -3.82 -2.55 24.01
C THR A 117 -3.60 -2.60 22.49
N PRO A 118 -3.78 -3.76 21.84
CA PRO A 118 -3.74 -3.83 20.39
C PRO A 118 -4.80 -2.90 19.77
N THR A 119 -4.34 -1.94 18.97
CA THR A 119 -5.17 -0.81 18.52
C THR A 119 -5.20 -0.72 17.01
N LEU A 120 -6.40 -0.85 16.45
CA LEU A 120 -6.65 -0.72 15.03
C LEU A 120 -7.04 0.72 14.70
N VAL A 121 -6.30 1.34 13.81
CA VAL A 121 -6.53 2.70 13.30
C VAL A 121 -6.78 2.61 11.80
N ILE A 122 -7.97 2.99 11.36
CA ILE A 122 -8.33 3.09 9.95
C ILE A 122 -8.51 4.56 9.60
N ARG A 123 -7.73 5.07 8.67
CA ARG A 123 -7.81 6.44 8.15
C ARG A 123 -8.25 6.39 6.69
N LEU A 124 -9.10 7.33 6.29
CA LEU A 124 -9.52 7.52 4.91
C LEU A 124 -9.15 8.92 4.44
N GLU A 125 -8.64 9.02 3.22
CA GLU A 125 -8.26 10.28 2.58
C GLU A 125 -8.76 10.32 1.13
N LYS A 126 -9.01 11.54 0.63
CA LYS A 126 -9.25 11.77 -0.80
C LYS A 126 -7.91 11.85 -1.51
N GLY A 127 -7.76 11.24 -2.68
CA GLY A 127 -6.50 11.27 -3.41
C GLY A 127 -6.69 11.04 -4.92
N CYS A 128 -5.64 10.51 -5.55
CA CYS A 128 -5.61 10.15 -6.97
C CYS A 128 -6.65 9.07 -7.36
N TYR A 129 -6.89 8.16 -6.42
CA TYR A 129 -8.10 7.38 -6.33
C TYR A 129 -9.13 8.18 -5.53
N PRO A 130 -10.43 8.16 -5.89
CA PRO A 130 -11.47 8.85 -5.13
C PRO A 130 -11.42 8.59 -3.61
N THR A 131 -10.92 7.43 -3.18
CA THR A 131 -10.58 7.16 -1.77
C THR A 131 -9.28 6.36 -1.62
N LYS A 132 -8.43 6.76 -0.67
CA LYS A 132 -7.33 5.95 -0.13
C LYS A 132 -7.64 5.55 1.32
N ILE A 133 -7.42 4.28 1.65
CA ILE A 133 -7.51 3.75 3.02
C ILE A 133 -6.10 3.48 3.55
N PHE A 134 -5.89 3.80 4.82
CA PHE A 134 -4.71 3.41 5.57
C PHE A 134 -5.18 2.64 6.80
N LEU A 135 -4.54 1.52 7.09
CA LEU A 135 -4.80 0.71 8.27
C LEU A 135 -3.50 0.50 9.01
N SER A 136 -3.46 0.96 10.26
CA SER A 136 -2.40 0.66 11.21
C SER A 136 -2.97 -0.23 12.32
N HIS A 137 -2.39 -1.40 12.54
CA HIS A 137 -2.70 -2.25 13.69
C HIS A 137 -1.49 -2.26 14.62
N LEU A 138 -1.61 -1.48 15.68
CA LEU A 138 -0.53 -1.21 16.61
C LEU A 138 -0.48 -2.28 17.70
N ASN A 139 0.74 -2.58 18.17
CA ASN A 139 0.98 -3.52 19.27
C ASN A 139 0.46 -4.94 19.00
N VAL A 140 0.70 -5.47 17.80
CA VAL A 140 0.43 -6.89 17.48
C VAL A 140 1.62 -7.76 17.90
N PRO A 141 1.41 -9.05 18.24
CA PRO A 141 2.53 -9.98 18.41
C PRO A 141 3.42 -9.99 17.16
N ALA A 142 4.71 -9.73 17.34
CA ALA A 142 5.64 -9.54 16.21
C ALA A 142 5.71 -10.75 15.26
N ASN A 143 5.54 -11.95 15.79
CA ASN A 143 5.51 -13.21 15.05
C ASN A 143 4.26 -13.38 14.17
N GLU A 144 3.19 -12.61 14.38
CA GLU A 144 1.95 -12.67 13.60
C GLU A 144 1.81 -11.50 12.62
N LYS A 145 2.71 -10.52 12.65
CA LYS A 145 2.67 -9.28 11.85
C LYS A 145 2.28 -9.51 10.38
N ASP A 146 3.01 -10.38 9.68
CA ASP A 146 2.80 -10.61 8.24
C ASP A 146 1.45 -11.28 7.96
N SER A 147 1.06 -12.22 8.82
CA SER A 147 -0.25 -12.89 8.71
C SER A 147 -1.41 -11.92 8.94
N ILE A 148 -1.27 -10.98 9.87
CA ILE A 148 -2.26 -9.94 10.14
C ILE A 148 -2.37 -8.97 8.97
N ALA A 149 -1.25 -8.58 8.36
CA ALA A 149 -1.25 -7.76 7.16
C ALA A 149 -2.00 -8.44 6.00
N GLU A 150 -1.76 -9.73 5.77
CA GLU A 150 -2.46 -10.51 4.74
C GLU A 150 -3.96 -10.63 5.04
N VAL A 151 -4.32 -10.92 6.29
CA VAL A 151 -5.73 -11.00 6.72
C VAL A 151 -6.44 -9.68 6.50
N TRP A 152 -5.88 -8.53 6.91
CA TRP A 152 -6.52 -7.24 6.69
C TRP A 152 -6.66 -6.90 5.20
N THR A 153 -5.64 -7.21 4.40
CA THR A 153 -5.67 -6.99 2.96
C THR A 153 -6.80 -7.80 2.30
N LYS A 154 -6.90 -9.08 2.61
CA LYS A 154 -7.88 -9.97 1.98
C LYS A 154 -9.28 -9.81 2.56
N GLU A 155 -9.38 -9.89 3.88
CA GLU A 155 -10.66 -9.98 4.60
C GLU A 155 -11.25 -8.62 4.93
N LEU A 156 -10.53 -7.51 4.86
CA LEU A 156 -11.15 -6.18 4.96
C LEU A 156 -11.19 -5.49 3.61
N PHE A 157 -10.03 -5.22 3.00
CA PHE A 157 -10.01 -4.47 1.74
C PHE A 157 -10.68 -5.25 0.60
N GLY A 158 -10.41 -6.55 0.48
CA GLY A 158 -11.09 -7.42 -0.49
C GLY A 158 -12.62 -7.42 -0.35
N ARG A 159 -13.13 -7.52 0.89
CA ARG A 159 -14.58 -7.48 1.15
C ARG A 159 -15.20 -6.12 0.85
N ILE A 160 -14.49 -5.01 1.09
CA ILE A 160 -14.95 -3.67 0.69
C ILE A 160 -15.09 -3.59 -0.82
N ARG A 161 -14.13 -4.15 -1.58
CA ARG A 161 -14.21 -4.18 -3.05
C ARG A 161 -15.42 -4.97 -3.53
N GLU A 162 -15.63 -6.15 -2.98
CA GLU A 162 -16.79 -6.99 -3.30
C GLU A 162 -18.12 -6.26 -3.03
N ALA A 163 -18.24 -5.62 -1.86
CA ALA A 163 -19.44 -4.86 -1.49
C ALA A 163 -19.75 -3.70 -2.45
N LEU A 164 -18.71 -3.10 -3.01
CA LEU A 164 -18.83 -1.92 -3.86
C LEU A 164 -18.82 -2.21 -5.36
N ASP A 165 -18.70 -3.49 -5.74
CA ASP A 165 -18.32 -3.89 -7.10
C ASP A 165 -17.18 -3.01 -7.62
N ASP A 166 -16.13 -2.90 -6.80
CA ASP A 166 -14.96 -2.12 -7.11
C ASP A 166 -13.89 -3.02 -7.73
N GLN A 167 -13.99 -3.17 -9.05
CA GLN A 167 -13.00 -3.87 -9.88
C GLN A 167 -11.72 -3.05 -10.06
N SER A 168 -11.63 -1.84 -9.49
CA SER A 168 -10.34 -1.16 -9.44
C SER A 168 -9.40 -2.05 -8.65
N SER A 169 -8.33 -2.45 -9.29
CA SER A 169 -7.24 -3.10 -8.60
C SER A 169 -6.31 -1.98 -8.16
N TYR A 170 -5.99 -1.91 -6.87
CA TYR A 170 -4.66 -1.47 -6.51
C TYR A 170 -3.71 -2.60 -6.87
N ARG A 171 -3.50 -2.73 -8.19
CA ARG A 171 -2.71 -3.74 -8.94
C ARG A 171 -2.87 -5.18 -8.40
N PRO A 172 -3.43 -6.14 -9.18
CA PRO A 172 -3.42 -7.54 -8.75
C PRO A 172 -2.00 -7.92 -8.32
N PRO A 173 -1.80 -8.79 -7.29
CA PRO A 173 -0.47 -9.24 -6.91
C PRO A 173 0.25 -9.63 -8.19
N ARG A 174 1.32 -8.90 -8.53
CA ARG A 174 1.95 -9.02 -9.84
C ARG A 174 2.54 -10.42 -9.88
N LYS A 175 1.83 -11.37 -10.48
CA LYS A 175 2.29 -12.76 -10.69
C LYS A 175 3.30 -12.86 -11.84
N GLY A 176 3.69 -11.72 -12.42
CA GLY A 176 4.67 -11.60 -13.49
C GLY A 176 5.90 -10.81 -13.05
N ALA A 177 6.97 -10.87 -13.85
CA ALA A 177 8.17 -10.08 -13.62
C ALA A 177 7.83 -8.57 -13.56
N THR A 178 8.50 -7.86 -12.67
CA THR A 178 8.27 -6.44 -12.40
C THR A 178 9.57 -5.67 -12.64
N ILE A 179 9.48 -4.38 -12.95
CA ILE A 179 10.68 -3.53 -13.00
C ILE A 179 11.25 -3.46 -11.57
N CYS A 180 12.46 -3.98 -11.40
CA CYS A 180 13.21 -3.93 -10.13
C CYS A 180 14.44 -3.02 -10.21
N HIS A 181 14.91 -2.70 -11.43
CA HIS A 181 16.09 -1.89 -11.68
C HIS A 181 15.89 -1.04 -12.94
N PHE A 182 16.36 0.21 -12.91
CA PHE A 182 16.37 1.10 -14.08
C PHE A 182 17.77 1.66 -14.31
N GLU A 183 18.27 1.55 -15.54
CA GLU A 183 19.58 2.09 -15.90
C GLU A 183 19.44 3.37 -16.72
N ILE A 184 20.19 4.40 -16.31
CA ILE A 184 20.28 5.69 -17.00
C ILE A 184 21.67 5.76 -17.64
N PRO A 185 21.80 5.51 -18.95
CA PRO A 185 23.10 5.54 -19.62
C PRO A 185 23.76 6.91 -19.46
N SER A 186 25.05 6.95 -19.15
CA SER A 186 25.74 8.21 -18.91
C SER A 186 27.13 8.25 -19.50
N LYS A 187 27.52 9.37 -20.14
CA LYS A 187 28.91 9.60 -20.57
C LYS A 187 29.78 9.96 -19.38
N ASN A 188 29.21 10.67 -18.41
CA ASN A 188 29.84 11.01 -17.14
C ASN A 188 28.92 10.68 -15.94
N PRO A 189 28.96 9.44 -15.42
CA PRO A 189 28.10 9.01 -14.32
C PRO A 189 28.15 9.89 -13.07
N ALA A 190 29.30 10.48 -12.76
CA ALA A 190 29.46 11.35 -11.60
C ALA A 190 28.69 12.68 -11.76
N GLU A 191 28.71 13.27 -12.96
CA GLU A 191 27.96 14.51 -13.23
C GLU A 191 26.47 14.24 -13.41
N ASN A 192 26.11 13.19 -14.15
CA ASN A 192 24.70 12.91 -14.41
C ASN A 192 23.98 12.42 -13.14
N SER A 193 24.64 11.64 -12.27
CA SER A 193 24.05 11.28 -10.97
C SER A 193 23.75 12.51 -10.10
N LYS A 194 24.64 13.52 -10.10
CA LYS A 194 24.40 14.78 -9.41
C LYS A 194 23.19 15.53 -9.99
N PHE A 195 23.01 15.54 -11.31
CA PHE A 195 21.82 16.12 -11.94
C PHE A 195 20.53 15.50 -11.36
N TYR A 196 20.43 14.17 -11.30
CA TYR A 196 19.23 13.51 -10.75
C TYR A 196 19.06 13.74 -9.24
N ALA A 197 20.16 13.82 -8.49
CA ALA A 197 20.12 14.19 -7.07
C ALA A 197 19.59 15.62 -6.86
N ASP A 198 20.07 16.59 -7.65
CA ASP A 198 19.68 17.99 -7.55
C ASP A 198 18.23 18.23 -8.01
N VAL A 199 17.77 17.51 -9.04
CA VAL A 199 16.42 17.67 -9.59
C VAL A 199 15.37 16.94 -8.76
N PHE A 200 15.64 15.70 -8.35
CA PHE A 200 14.63 14.81 -7.74
C PHE A 200 14.90 14.48 -6.27
N GLY A 201 16.02 14.90 -5.70
CA GLY A 201 16.40 14.56 -4.33
C GLY A 201 16.76 13.09 -4.15
N TRP A 202 17.24 12.42 -5.20
CA TRP A 202 17.64 11.02 -5.13
C TRP A 202 18.94 10.83 -4.34
N ASN A 203 19.03 9.69 -3.65
CA ASN A 203 20.27 9.30 -2.99
C ASN A 203 21.16 8.59 -4.01
N VAL A 204 22.37 9.11 -4.22
CA VAL A 204 23.36 8.57 -5.15
C VAL A 204 24.61 8.14 -4.40
N ALA A 205 25.23 7.03 -4.82
CA ALA A 205 26.43 6.51 -4.19
C ALA A 205 27.29 5.75 -5.20
N ASP A 206 28.62 5.80 -5.03
CA ASP A 206 29.56 4.97 -5.77
C ASP A 206 29.64 3.58 -5.10
N TRP A 207 29.35 2.54 -5.87
CA TRP A 207 29.40 1.13 -5.45
C TRP A 207 30.62 0.40 -6.03
N GLY A 208 31.76 1.07 -6.11
CA GLY A 208 33.02 0.50 -6.59
C GLY A 208 33.19 0.60 -8.10
N GLY A 209 32.99 1.79 -8.66
CA GLY A 209 33.06 2.06 -10.11
C GLY A 209 31.71 1.98 -10.83
N TYR A 210 30.64 1.69 -10.10
CA TYR A 210 29.26 1.80 -10.57
C TYR A 210 28.54 2.85 -9.72
N VAL A 211 28.13 3.95 -10.34
CA VAL A 211 27.34 4.96 -9.63
C VAL A 211 25.90 4.50 -9.58
N GLY A 212 25.46 4.08 -8.41
CA GLY A 212 24.10 3.63 -8.15
C GLY A 212 23.24 4.75 -7.55
N TYR A 213 21.92 4.56 -7.62
CA TYR A 213 20.97 5.46 -6.96
C TYR A 213 19.80 4.70 -6.33
N ASN A 214 19.13 5.36 -5.38
CA ASN A 214 17.85 4.95 -4.82
C ASN A 214 16.88 6.12 -5.05
N SER A 215 15.78 5.90 -5.79
CA SER A 215 14.84 6.97 -6.17
C SER A 215 13.97 7.49 -5.01
N GLY A 216 14.07 6.87 -3.84
CA GLY A 216 13.35 7.24 -2.63
C GLY A 216 13.63 6.27 -1.47
N PRO A 217 13.04 6.51 -0.28
CA PRO A 217 13.19 5.63 0.86
C PRO A 217 12.50 4.29 0.62
N ARG A 218 13.13 3.21 1.11
CA ARG A 218 12.50 1.87 1.12
C ARG A 218 11.24 1.90 1.97
N ASN A 219 10.22 1.12 1.59
CA ASN A 219 8.95 0.97 2.30
C ASN A 219 8.12 2.26 2.42
N THR A 220 8.10 3.08 1.36
CA THR A 220 7.18 4.23 1.27
C THR A 220 6.02 3.94 0.32
N ASP A 221 4.91 4.66 0.49
CA ASP A 221 3.71 4.59 -0.36
C ASP A 221 3.98 4.82 -1.86
N TRP A 222 5.08 5.48 -2.19
CA TRP A 222 5.48 5.79 -3.56
C TRP A 222 6.21 4.63 -4.25
N GLY A 223 6.62 3.62 -3.48
CA GLY A 223 7.60 2.63 -3.94
C GLY A 223 8.97 3.26 -4.17
N PHE A 224 9.97 2.42 -4.41
CA PHE A 224 11.30 2.86 -4.82
C PHE A 224 11.75 2.00 -5.99
N VAL A 225 12.59 2.56 -6.86
CA VAL A 225 13.28 1.84 -7.92
C VAL A 225 14.76 2.10 -7.72
N ASP A 226 15.51 1.03 -7.51
CA ASP A 226 16.96 1.10 -7.51
C ASP A 226 17.44 1.18 -8.96
N GLY A 227 18.61 1.77 -9.15
CA GLY A 227 19.16 1.94 -10.47
C GLY A 227 20.61 2.33 -10.45
N GLY A 228 21.12 2.66 -11.62
CA GLY A 228 22.45 3.25 -11.71
C GLY A 228 22.72 3.87 -13.07
N PHE A 229 23.91 4.44 -13.13
CA PHE A 229 24.41 5.20 -14.26
C PHE A 229 25.54 4.42 -14.93
N PRO A 230 25.23 3.41 -15.77
CA PRO A 230 26.27 2.70 -16.50
C PRO A 230 26.99 3.68 -17.43
N LYS A 231 28.33 3.70 -17.32
CA LYS A 231 29.16 4.48 -18.23
C LYS A 231 29.00 3.94 -19.65
N VAL A 232 28.75 4.84 -20.60
CA VAL A 232 28.71 4.52 -22.03
C VAL A 232 29.67 5.44 -22.77
N ASP A 233 30.51 4.86 -23.63
CA ASP A 233 31.58 5.60 -24.30
C ASP A 233 31.11 6.25 -25.63
N ASP A 234 29.96 5.84 -26.20
CA ASP A 234 29.38 6.46 -27.39
C ASP A 234 27.85 6.29 -27.47
N ASP A 235 27.24 7.13 -28.29
CA ASP A 235 25.81 7.17 -28.59
C ASP A 235 25.32 5.76 -28.95
N ARG A 236 24.48 5.14 -28.11
CA ARG A 236 23.99 3.78 -28.35
C ARG A 236 23.24 3.73 -29.69
N GLU A 237 23.94 3.37 -30.76
CA GLU A 237 23.36 3.08 -32.06
C GLU A 237 23.19 1.57 -32.19
N ILE A 238 21.95 1.12 -32.36
CA ILE A 238 21.68 -0.23 -32.87
C ILE A 238 21.26 -0.05 -34.32
N ALA A 239 22.02 -0.66 -35.23
CA ALA A 239 21.75 -0.58 -36.67
C ALA A 239 21.67 0.87 -37.22
N GLY A 240 22.52 1.78 -36.72
CA GLY A 240 22.56 3.19 -37.15
C GLY A 240 21.40 4.05 -36.65
N VAL A 241 20.62 3.53 -35.69
CA VAL A 241 19.55 4.29 -35.02
C VAL A 241 19.98 4.53 -33.57
N ARG A 242 20.12 5.81 -33.20
CA ARG A 242 20.26 6.21 -31.80
C ARG A 242 19.07 5.67 -31.03
N ILE A 243 19.31 4.75 -30.09
CA ILE A 243 18.25 4.18 -29.25
C ILE A 243 17.64 5.35 -28.48
N ALA A 244 16.37 5.64 -28.74
CA ALA A 244 15.60 6.52 -27.87
C ALA A 244 15.59 5.88 -26.48
N SER A 245 16.11 6.59 -25.48
CA SER A 245 15.92 6.19 -24.08
C SER A 245 14.42 5.99 -23.86
N HIS A 246 14.05 4.97 -23.08
CA HIS A 246 12.69 4.89 -22.55
C HIS A 246 12.36 6.24 -21.88
N MET A 247 11.10 6.66 -21.95
CA MET A 247 10.62 7.91 -21.35
C MET A 247 10.00 7.60 -19.98
N PRO A 248 10.77 7.58 -18.88
CA PRO A 248 10.19 7.46 -17.55
C PRO A 248 9.43 8.73 -17.17
N TYR A 249 8.33 8.57 -16.44
CA TYR A 249 7.52 9.66 -15.91
C TYR A 249 7.78 9.78 -14.41
N TYR A 250 8.19 10.96 -13.95
CA TYR A 250 8.47 11.25 -12.55
C TYR A 250 7.37 12.12 -11.96
N GLN A 251 6.67 11.59 -10.96
CA GLN A 251 5.60 12.32 -10.30
C GLN A 251 6.17 13.44 -9.41
N CYS A 252 5.83 14.69 -9.72
CA CYS A 252 6.38 15.89 -9.07
C CYS A 252 5.52 17.14 -9.33
N ASP A 253 5.88 18.26 -8.72
CA ASP A 253 5.41 19.57 -9.17
C ASP A 253 6.16 19.97 -10.45
N ILE A 254 5.44 20.05 -11.57
CA ILE A 254 6.05 20.26 -12.89
C ILE A 254 6.78 21.61 -12.97
N GLU A 255 6.21 22.69 -12.45
CA GLU A 255 6.75 24.03 -12.63
C GLU A 255 7.99 24.26 -11.75
N GLU A 256 7.99 23.71 -10.54
CA GLU A 256 9.17 23.68 -9.68
C GLU A 256 10.29 22.84 -10.30
N HIS A 257 9.96 21.66 -10.83
CA HIS A 257 10.98 20.73 -11.34
C HIS A 257 11.53 21.19 -12.69
N ILE A 258 10.76 21.88 -13.54
CA ILE A 258 11.31 22.56 -14.73
C ILE A 258 12.45 23.51 -14.33
N LYS A 259 12.26 24.31 -13.28
CA LYS A 259 13.30 25.24 -12.81
C LYS A 259 14.54 24.48 -12.33
N LYS A 260 14.36 23.38 -11.60
CA LYS A 260 15.47 22.52 -11.15
C LYS A 260 16.22 21.88 -12.33
N VAL A 261 15.50 21.37 -13.32
CA VAL A 261 16.08 20.77 -14.54
C VAL A 261 16.97 21.80 -15.25
N VAL A 262 16.46 23.00 -15.49
CA VAL A 262 17.23 24.07 -16.15
C VAL A 262 18.44 24.49 -15.29
N ALA A 263 18.25 24.65 -13.97
CA ALA A 263 19.33 25.03 -13.06
C ALA A 263 20.45 23.97 -12.98
N ALA A 264 20.11 22.69 -13.13
CA ALA A 264 21.06 21.58 -13.16
C ALA A 264 21.71 21.35 -14.54
N GLY A 265 21.38 22.15 -15.56
CA GLY A 265 21.96 22.09 -16.91
C GLY A 265 21.20 21.21 -17.91
N GLY A 266 20.04 20.67 -17.52
CA GLY A 266 19.14 19.95 -18.41
C GLY A 266 18.32 20.86 -19.31
N LYS A 267 17.51 20.26 -20.19
CA LYS A 267 16.68 21.00 -21.16
C LYS A 267 15.22 20.62 -21.02
N VAL A 268 14.32 21.59 -21.17
CA VAL A 268 12.90 21.34 -21.40
C VAL A 268 12.69 21.18 -22.90
N ILE A 269 12.31 19.98 -23.34
CA ILE A 269 12.02 19.66 -24.75
C ILE A 269 10.58 20.09 -25.08
N LYS A 270 9.66 19.88 -24.13
CA LYS A 270 8.25 20.22 -24.27
C LYS A 270 7.71 20.78 -22.97
N GLU A 271 7.29 22.04 -23.01
CA GLU A 271 6.65 22.73 -21.90
C GLU A 271 5.38 22.01 -21.44
N LYS A 272 4.94 22.30 -20.20
CA LYS A 272 3.78 21.67 -19.55
C LYS A 272 2.57 21.58 -20.49
N TYR A 273 2.08 20.36 -20.71
CA TYR A 273 0.94 20.04 -21.55
C TYR A 273 -0.02 19.09 -20.83
N GLU A 274 -1.32 19.15 -21.19
CA GLU A 274 -2.30 18.18 -20.70
C GLU A 274 -2.12 16.84 -21.41
N ILE A 275 -2.06 15.75 -20.65
CA ILE A 275 -2.07 14.39 -21.20
C ILE A 275 -3.49 14.09 -21.67
N MET A 276 -3.60 13.65 -22.92
CA MET A 276 -4.86 13.32 -23.60
C MET A 276 -5.83 12.56 -22.69
N GLY A 277 -7.12 12.93 -22.72
CA GLY A 277 -8.15 12.26 -21.91
C GLY A 277 -8.20 12.70 -20.44
N GLY A 278 -7.49 13.75 -20.06
CA GLY A 278 -7.54 14.31 -18.70
C GLY A 278 -6.73 13.52 -17.68
N HIS A 279 -5.69 12.79 -18.12
CA HIS A 279 -4.86 11.92 -17.27
C HIS A 279 -3.78 12.67 -16.47
N GLY A 280 -3.86 14.00 -16.41
CA GLY A 280 -2.92 14.88 -15.71
C GLY A 280 -2.13 15.75 -16.67
N PHE A 281 -1.00 16.26 -16.21
CA PHE A 281 -0.10 17.10 -16.97
C PHE A 281 1.27 16.43 -17.10
N ALA A 282 1.99 16.76 -18.18
CA ALA A 282 3.38 16.37 -18.35
C ALA A 282 4.23 17.51 -18.92
N ALA A 283 5.54 17.45 -18.68
CA ALA A 283 6.54 18.24 -19.42
C ALA A 283 7.70 17.31 -19.78
N ASP A 284 8.16 17.37 -21.03
CA ASP A 284 9.22 16.47 -21.51
C ASP A 284 10.56 17.20 -21.37
N CYS A 285 11.53 16.53 -20.76
CA CYS A 285 12.84 17.08 -20.40
C CYS A 285 13.97 16.17 -20.86
N GLN A 286 15.18 16.72 -20.82
CA GLN A 286 16.43 16.05 -21.16
C GLN A 286 17.48 16.28 -20.07
N ASP A 287 18.22 15.23 -19.70
CA ASP A 287 19.39 15.33 -18.82
C ASP A 287 20.65 15.80 -19.56
N LEU A 288 21.80 15.76 -18.88
CA LEU A 288 23.10 16.19 -19.42
C LEU A 288 23.60 15.34 -20.60
N ASP A 289 23.22 14.06 -20.63
CA ASP A 289 23.68 13.08 -21.62
C ASP A 289 22.70 12.86 -22.78
N GLY A 290 21.55 13.55 -22.74
CA GLY A 290 20.55 13.48 -23.78
C GLY A 290 19.42 12.47 -23.49
N ASN A 291 19.39 11.86 -22.30
CA ASN A 291 18.31 10.96 -21.91
C ASN A 291 17.03 11.76 -21.70
N ILE A 292 15.95 11.26 -22.29
CA ILE A 292 14.63 11.90 -22.21
C ILE A 292 13.84 11.35 -21.03
N PHE A 293 13.11 12.22 -20.35
CA PHE A 293 12.17 11.86 -19.30
C PHE A 293 11.01 12.85 -19.24
N ALA A 294 9.91 12.47 -18.61
CA ALA A 294 8.77 13.33 -18.39
C ALA A 294 8.61 13.68 -16.90
N LEU A 295 8.33 14.94 -16.62
CA LEU A 295 7.77 15.39 -15.34
C LEU A 295 6.27 15.19 -15.40
N TYR A 296 5.67 14.65 -14.34
CA TYR A 296 4.24 14.32 -14.30
C TYR A 296 3.58 14.90 -13.06
N SER A 297 2.40 15.49 -13.23
CA SER A 297 1.50 15.80 -12.11
C SER A 297 0.10 15.32 -12.43
N GLN A 298 -0.65 15.00 -11.38
CA GLN A 298 -2.09 14.81 -11.51
C GLN A 298 -2.77 16.15 -11.77
N LYS A 299 -4.05 16.08 -12.13
CA LYS A 299 -4.90 17.23 -12.43
C LYS A 299 -5.26 18.02 -11.17
#